data_AF-A0A6N8W9I5-F1
#
_entry.id   AF-A0A6N8W9I5-F1
#
_cell.length_a   1.000
_cell.length_b   1.000
_cell.length_c   1.000
_cell.angle_alpha   90.00
_cell.angle_beta   90.00
_cell.angle_gamma   90.00
#
_symmetry.space_group_name_H-M   'P 1'
#
loop_
_entity.id
_entity.type
_entity.pdbx_description
1 polymer ?
#
loop_
_entity_poly.entity_id
_entity_poly.type
_entity_poly.pdbx_seq_one_letter_code
_entity_poly.pdbx_strand_id
1 'polypeptide(L)'
;MPTLTAEQLDHFETFGFLAVDEVFDPAEVINPVMDEYADVLDVLANDLHAQGAILDTYAGLPFGERVSKVYVESQKVHAQYFDFSLPQKGIKADTPFWAGPAVFDALTNPSLLDTVECFVGPEIYSNPVQHVRVKVPESIAPRDADG
;
A
#
# COMPACT_ATOMS: atom_id res chain seq x y z
N MET A 1 -18.92 -2.55 17.01
CA MET A 1 -19.43 -3.94 16.91
C MET A 1 -20.12 -4.19 15.57
N PRO A 2 -19.38 -4.21 14.45
CA PRO A 2 -19.77 -5.06 13.33
C PRO A 2 -19.56 -6.51 13.79
N THR A 3 -20.61 -7.10 14.36
CA THR A 3 -20.59 -8.52 14.72
C THR A 3 -20.88 -9.29 13.44
N LEU A 4 -19.88 -10.02 12.93
CA LEU A 4 -20.08 -10.91 11.80
C LEU A 4 -21.21 -11.90 12.10
N THR A 5 -22.02 -12.20 11.09
CA THR A 5 -23.13 -13.15 11.25
C THR A 5 -22.59 -14.58 11.37
N ALA A 6 -23.40 -15.48 11.93
CA ALA A 6 -23.06 -16.89 11.97
C ALA A 6 -22.84 -17.47 10.56
N GLU A 7 -23.57 -16.99 9.56
CA GLU A 7 -23.42 -17.40 8.15
C GLU A 7 -22.07 -16.94 7.58
N GLN A 8 -21.63 -15.73 7.91
CA GLN A 8 -20.32 -15.21 7.51
C GLN A 8 -19.17 -16.01 8.14
N LEU A 9 -19.30 -16.39 9.41
CA LEU A 9 -18.32 -17.25 10.09
C LEU A 9 -18.28 -18.65 9.47
N ASP A 10 -19.45 -19.26 9.20
CA ASP A 10 -19.53 -20.58 8.56
C ASP A 10 -18.93 -20.57 7.14
N HIS A 11 -19.13 -19.48 6.39
CA HIS A 11 -18.48 -19.29 5.08
C HIS A 11 -16.96 -19.25 5.22
N PHE A 12 -16.44 -18.49 6.20
CA PHE A 12 -15.00 -18.44 6.44
C PHE A 12 -14.42 -19.81 6.81
N GLU A 13 -15.07 -20.56 7.71
CA GLU A 13 -14.64 -21.91 8.09
C GLU A 13 -14.67 -22.89 6.90
N THR A 14 -15.66 -22.76 6.02
CA THR A 14 -15.82 -23.64 4.86
C THR A 14 -14.83 -23.34 3.74
N PHE A 15 -14.58 -22.06 3.45
CA PHE A 15 -13.84 -21.64 2.26
C PHE A 15 -12.45 -21.06 2.55
N GLY A 16 -12.15 -20.74 3.80
CA GLY A 16 -10.89 -20.13 4.23
C GLY A 16 -10.78 -18.63 3.90
N PHE A 17 -11.85 -17.99 3.46
CA PHE A 17 -11.92 -16.55 3.21
C PHE A 17 -13.33 -16.01 3.44
N LEU A 18 -13.45 -14.71 3.64
CA LEU A 18 -14.74 -14.00 3.72
C LEU A 18 -14.59 -12.61 3.10
N ALA A 19 -15.53 -12.23 2.25
CA ALA A 19 -15.68 -10.84 1.81
C ALA A 19 -16.66 -10.12 2.77
N VAL A 20 -16.23 -8.99 3.30
CA VAL A 20 -17.03 -8.14 4.18
C VAL A 20 -17.03 -6.74 3.59
N ASP A 21 -18.20 -6.28 3.18
CA ASP A 21 -18.39 -4.93 2.67
C ASP A 21 -18.57 -3.93 3.83
N GLU A 22 -18.27 -2.66 3.55
CA GLU A 22 -18.57 -1.54 4.46
C GLU A 22 -17.94 -1.66 5.86
N VAL A 23 -16.77 -2.32 5.98
CA VAL A 23 -16.04 -2.45 7.25
C VAL A 23 -15.66 -1.08 7.84
N PHE A 24 -15.37 -0.09 7.01
CA PHE A 24 -15.06 1.28 7.42
C PHE A 24 -15.37 2.25 6.27
N ASP A 25 -15.44 3.55 6.56
CA ASP A 25 -15.56 4.58 5.52
C ASP A 25 -14.20 4.77 4.81
N PRO A 26 -14.10 4.49 3.49
CA PRO A 26 -12.87 4.72 2.74
C PRO A 26 -12.41 6.19 2.76
N ALA A 27 -13.34 7.14 2.88
CA ALA A 27 -12.98 8.55 2.95
C ALA A 27 -12.24 8.90 4.24
N GLU A 28 -12.53 8.20 5.33
CA GLU A 28 -11.88 8.43 6.63
C GLU A 28 -10.61 7.60 6.81
N VAL A 29 -10.53 6.42 6.18
CA VAL A 29 -9.45 5.45 6.41
C VAL A 29 -8.45 5.37 5.24
N ILE A 30 -8.94 5.38 4.00
CA ILE A 30 -8.09 5.16 2.81
C ILE A 30 -7.61 6.48 2.21
N ASN A 31 -8.44 7.52 2.15
CA ASN A 31 -8.01 8.81 1.60
C ASN A 31 -6.78 9.39 2.31
N PRO A 32 -6.67 9.35 3.66
CA PRO A 32 -5.45 9.81 4.33
C PRO A 32 -4.20 9.05 3.91
N VAL A 33 -4.31 7.73 3.66
CA VAL A 33 -3.20 6.92 3.13
C VAL A 33 -2.83 7.35 1.71
N MET A 34 -3.83 7.66 0.88
CA MET A 34 -3.60 8.13 -0.49
C MET A 34 -2.95 9.52 -0.51
N ASP A 35 -3.37 10.43 0.37
CA ASP A 35 -2.77 11.76 0.53
C ASP A 35 -1.32 11.64 1.01
N GLU A 36 -1.06 10.79 2.01
CA GLU A 36 0.29 10.51 2.49
C GLU A 36 1.17 9.91 1.39
N TYR A 37 0.64 8.98 0.59
CA TYR A 37 1.39 8.41 -0.53
C TYR A 37 1.60 9.39 -1.69
N ALA A 38 0.76 10.41 -1.83
CA ALA A 38 1.02 11.48 -2.79
C ALA A 38 2.29 12.26 -2.41
N ASP A 39 2.51 12.53 -1.12
CA ASP A 39 3.75 13.13 -0.62
C ASP A 39 4.96 12.22 -0.84
N VAL A 40 4.81 10.90 -0.63
CA VAL A 40 5.86 9.92 -0.96
C VAL A 40 6.20 9.93 -2.45
N LEU A 41 5.19 10.02 -3.31
CA LEU A 41 5.38 10.09 -4.75
C LEU A 41 6.05 11.42 -5.16
N ASP A 42 5.80 12.51 -4.44
CA ASP A 42 6.54 13.78 -4.63
C ASP A 42 8.02 13.60 -4.35
N VAL A 43 8.39 12.95 -3.24
CA VAL A 43 9.80 12.65 -2.92
C VAL A 43 10.44 11.81 -4.03
N LEU A 44 9.80 10.69 -4.40
CA LEU A 44 10.28 9.81 -5.47
C LEU A 44 10.47 10.56 -6.80
N ALA A 45 9.47 11.34 -7.23
CA ALA A 45 9.53 12.03 -8.50
C ALA A 45 10.61 13.12 -8.51
N ASN A 46 10.78 13.85 -7.40
CA ASN A 46 11.84 14.85 -7.27
C ASN A 46 13.23 14.22 -7.29
N ASP A 47 13.43 13.10 -6.58
CA ASP A 47 14.70 12.38 -6.54
C ASP A 47 15.08 11.86 -7.94
N LEU A 48 14.14 11.26 -8.66
CA LEU A 48 14.36 10.76 -10.01
C LEU A 48 14.62 11.89 -11.02
N HIS A 49 13.89 13.00 -10.91
CA HIS A 49 14.08 14.16 -11.79
C HIS A 49 15.45 14.81 -11.55
N ALA A 50 15.86 14.98 -10.29
CA ALA A 50 17.18 15.49 -9.95
C ALA A 50 18.33 14.61 -10.49
N GLN A 51 18.09 13.30 -10.61
CA GLN A 51 19.02 12.33 -11.21
C GLN A 51 18.94 12.27 -12.74
N GLY A 52 17.99 12.96 -13.37
CA GLY A 52 17.74 12.89 -14.81
C GLY A 52 17.13 11.56 -15.28
N ALA A 53 16.60 10.75 -14.36
CA ALA A 53 15.96 9.47 -14.67
C ALA A 53 14.54 9.63 -15.23
N ILE A 54 13.92 10.78 -14.99
CA ILE A 54 12.67 11.24 -15.59
C ILE A 54 12.82 12.70 -16.02
N LEU A 55 12.03 13.14 -17.00
CA LEU A 55 12.07 14.46 -17.63
C LEU A 55 11.33 15.54 -16.82
N ASP A 56 10.32 15.15 -16.02
CA ASP A 56 9.53 16.04 -15.18
C ASP A 56 8.97 15.24 -13.99
N THR A 57 8.48 15.94 -12.97
CA THR A 57 7.87 15.38 -11.74
C THR A 57 6.41 14.94 -11.92
N TYR A 58 5.76 15.40 -12.98
CA TYR A 58 4.37 15.09 -13.32
C TYR A 58 3.35 15.42 -12.22
N ALA A 59 3.61 16.46 -11.41
CA ALA A 59 2.79 16.82 -10.24
C ALA A 59 1.30 17.12 -10.55
N GLY A 60 0.97 17.44 -11.80
CA GLY A 60 -0.42 17.68 -12.22
C GLY A 60 -1.24 16.41 -12.52
N LEU A 61 -0.63 15.22 -12.52
CA LEU A 61 -1.33 13.97 -12.82
C LEU A 61 -1.95 13.34 -11.56
N PRO A 62 -3.12 12.67 -11.68
CA PRO A 62 -3.66 11.84 -10.61
C PRO A 62 -2.67 10.76 -10.16
N PHE A 63 -2.70 10.37 -8.88
CA PHE A 63 -1.73 9.44 -8.28
C PHE A 63 -1.41 8.21 -9.15
N GLY A 64 -2.43 7.47 -9.60
CA GLY A 64 -2.27 6.25 -10.39
C GLY A 64 -1.64 6.50 -11.76
N GLU A 65 -2.01 7.59 -12.44
CA GLU A 65 -1.42 7.99 -13.73
C GLU A 65 0.03 8.45 -13.52
N ARG A 66 0.27 9.23 -12.46
CA ARG A 66 1.57 9.78 -12.12
C ARG A 66 2.58 8.68 -11.80
N VAL A 67 2.24 7.74 -10.91
CA VAL A 67 3.15 6.63 -10.57
C VAL A 67 3.42 5.74 -11.78
N SER A 68 2.42 5.51 -12.63
CA SER A 68 2.60 4.75 -13.88
C SER A 68 3.56 5.46 -14.82
N LYS A 69 3.40 6.77 -15.01
CA LYS A 69 4.28 7.60 -15.85
C LYS A 69 5.72 7.62 -15.33
N VAL A 70 5.90 7.79 -14.02
CA VAL A 70 7.22 7.74 -13.36
C VAL A 70 7.89 6.38 -13.56
N TYR A 71 7.17 5.27 -13.37
CA TYR A 71 7.72 3.93 -13.54
C TYR A 71 8.08 3.64 -14.99
N VAL A 72 7.18 3.95 -15.92
CA VAL A 72 7.43 3.81 -17.36
C VAL A 72 8.68 4.58 -17.77
N GLU A 73 8.80 5.84 -17.37
CA GLU A 73 9.89 6.68 -17.85
C GLU A 73 11.24 6.31 -17.24
N SER A 74 11.26 6.01 -15.94
CA SER A 74 12.46 5.52 -15.27
C SER A 74 12.80 4.05 -15.58
N GLN A 75 11.94 3.36 -16.33
CA GLN A 75 12.06 1.93 -16.68
C GLN A 75 12.22 1.02 -15.44
N LYS A 76 11.63 1.42 -14.30
CA LYS A 76 11.79 0.71 -13.03
C LYS A 76 10.57 0.89 -12.12
N VAL A 77 10.25 -0.18 -11.38
CA VAL A 77 9.30 -0.13 -10.27
C VAL A 77 10.03 0.31 -9.00
N HIS A 78 9.61 1.42 -8.40
CA HIS A 78 10.22 1.98 -7.18
C HIS A 78 9.39 1.70 -5.93
N ALA A 79 8.89 0.47 -5.79
CA ALA A 79 7.98 0.05 -4.70
C ALA A 79 8.55 0.34 -3.29
N GLN A 80 9.87 0.31 -3.14
CA GLN A 80 10.58 0.52 -1.87
C GLN A 80 10.35 1.92 -1.27
N TYR A 81 9.97 2.93 -2.06
CA TYR A 81 9.59 4.25 -1.52
C TYR A 81 8.29 4.19 -0.72
N PHE A 82 7.39 3.28 -1.05
CA PHE A 82 6.06 3.17 -0.44
C PHE A 82 6.00 2.06 0.62
N ASP A 83 6.95 1.10 0.58
CA ASP A 83 6.96 -0.02 1.49
C ASP A 83 7.44 0.44 2.88
N PHE A 84 6.71 0.07 3.93
CA PHE A 84 7.09 0.32 5.32
C PHE A 84 8.13 -0.69 5.85
N SER A 85 8.53 -1.67 5.03
CA SER A 85 9.60 -2.61 5.33
C SER A 85 10.87 -2.32 4.55
N LEU A 86 12.02 -2.59 5.16
CA LEU A 86 13.32 -2.53 4.48
C LEU A 86 13.52 -3.78 3.59
N PRO A 87 14.31 -3.68 2.52
CA PRO A 87 14.62 -4.83 1.69
C PRO A 87 15.47 -5.84 2.46
N GLN A 88 15.38 -7.13 2.09
CA GLN A 88 16.09 -8.20 2.79
C GLN A 88 17.62 -8.07 2.76
N LYS A 89 18.17 -7.35 1.79
CA LYS A 89 19.62 -7.17 1.56
C LYS A 89 19.91 -5.79 0.99
N GLY A 90 21.16 -5.37 1.07
CA GLY A 90 21.63 -4.14 0.44
C GLY A 90 21.14 -2.85 1.12
N ILE A 91 20.73 -2.95 2.39
CA ILE A 91 20.30 -1.80 3.20
C ILE A 91 21.48 -0.84 3.39
N LYS A 92 21.20 0.43 3.15
CA LYS A 92 22.07 1.59 3.33
C LYS A 92 21.36 2.62 4.20
N ALA A 93 22.10 3.62 4.68
CA ALA A 93 21.54 4.69 5.51
C ALA A 93 20.44 5.50 4.80
N ASP A 94 20.47 5.55 3.47
CA ASP A 94 19.53 6.24 2.59
C ASP A 94 18.55 5.29 1.89
N THR A 95 18.44 4.03 2.34
CA THR A 95 17.46 3.10 1.76
C THR A 95 16.06 3.60 2.03
N PRO A 96 15.25 3.87 0.99
CA PRO A 96 13.92 4.39 1.19
C PRO A 96 13.06 3.33 1.87
N PHE A 97 12.18 3.77 2.75
CA PHE A 97 11.06 3.03 3.30
C PHE A 97 10.09 4.06 3.87
N TRP A 98 8.83 3.70 4.02
CA TRP A 98 7.82 4.64 4.46
C TRP A 98 6.99 4.11 5.63
N ALA A 99 7.30 4.58 6.84
CA ALA A 99 6.56 4.25 8.05
C ALA A 99 5.70 5.45 8.51
N GLY A 100 4.87 5.98 7.61
CA GLY A 100 3.97 7.09 7.88
C GLY A 100 2.79 6.72 8.79
N PRO A 101 2.24 7.69 9.55
CA PRO A 101 1.14 7.44 10.49
C PRO A 101 -0.16 7.00 9.80
N ALA A 102 -0.47 7.47 8.59
CA ALA A 102 -1.76 7.14 7.96
C ALA A 102 -1.91 5.63 7.70
N VAL A 103 -0.82 4.96 7.32
CA VAL A 103 -0.81 3.49 7.16
C VAL A 103 -1.06 2.79 8.49
N PHE A 104 -0.45 3.26 9.57
CA PHE A 104 -0.64 2.68 10.90
C PHE A 104 -2.07 2.89 11.41
N ASP A 105 -2.62 4.09 11.23
CA ASP A 105 -3.98 4.42 11.62
C ASP A 105 -5.01 3.58 10.84
N ALA A 106 -4.75 3.30 9.55
CA ALA A 106 -5.58 2.41 8.76
C ALA A 106 -5.53 0.95 9.27
N LEU A 107 -4.35 0.44 9.59
CA LEU A 107 -4.16 -0.92 10.14
C LEU A 107 -4.74 -1.08 11.55
N THR A 108 -4.86 0.02 12.30
CA THR A 108 -5.38 0.04 13.67
C THR A 108 -6.80 0.61 13.75
N ASN A 109 -7.49 0.78 12.62
CA ASN A 109 -8.85 1.25 12.58
C ASN A 109 -9.77 0.38 13.48
N PRO A 110 -10.53 0.96 14.42
CA PRO A 110 -11.35 0.17 15.35
C PRO A 110 -12.36 -0.76 14.67
N SER A 111 -12.96 -0.33 13.56
CA SER A 111 -13.96 -1.15 12.87
C SER A 111 -13.33 -2.34 12.13
N LEU A 112 -12.12 -2.14 11.59
CA LEU A 112 -11.29 -3.23 11.08
C LEU A 112 -10.91 -4.20 12.20
N LEU A 113 -10.41 -3.70 13.33
CA LEU A 113 -9.99 -4.53 14.46
C LEU A 113 -11.17 -5.30 15.08
N ASP A 114 -12.34 -4.67 15.26
CA ASP A 114 -13.57 -5.34 15.72
C ASP A 114 -13.92 -6.53 14.79
N THR A 115 -13.75 -6.36 13.48
CA THR A 115 -14.03 -7.41 12.49
C THR A 115 -13.01 -8.54 12.58
N VAL A 116 -11.73 -8.22 12.73
CA VAL A 116 -10.64 -9.20 12.87
C VAL A 116 -10.74 -9.99 14.17
N GLU A 117 -11.14 -9.34 15.27
CA GLU A 117 -11.34 -9.96 16.59
C GLU A 117 -12.30 -11.15 16.52
N CYS A 118 -13.31 -11.11 15.63
CA CYS A 118 -14.27 -12.20 15.44
C CYS A 118 -13.60 -13.52 15.01
N PHE A 119 -12.40 -13.47 14.42
CA PHE A 119 -11.67 -14.65 13.94
C PHE A 119 -10.52 -15.06 14.85
N VAL A 120 -9.75 -14.09 15.34
CA VAL A 120 -8.48 -14.37 16.04
C VAL A 120 -8.57 -14.14 17.56
N GLY A 121 -9.70 -13.62 18.03
CA GLY A 121 -9.89 -13.22 19.43
C GLY A 121 -9.33 -11.82 19.72
N PRO A 122 -9.44 -11.37 20.99
CA PRO A 122 -9.16 -9.99 21.37
C PRO A 122 -7.67 -9.63 21.38
N GLU A 123 -6.78 -10.62 21.41
CA GLU A 123 -5.33 -10.41 21.36
C GLU A 123 -4.84 -10.42 19.90
N ILE A 124 -4.98 -9.28 19.23
CA ILE A 124 -4.60 -9.13 17.81
C ILE A 124 -3.12 -8.75 17.71
N TYR A 125 -2.37 -9.55 16.95
CA TYR A 125 -0.98 -9.27 16.59
C TYR A 125 -0.83 -9.00 15.10
N SER A 126 -0.20 -7.87 14.78
CA SER A 126 0.21 -7.53 13.42
C SER A 126 1.68 -7.92 13.20
N ASN A 127 1.93 -9.06 12.55
CA ASN A 127 3.29 -9.52 12.24
C ASN A 127 3.84 -8.75 11.01
N PRO A 128 5.09 -8.27 11.02
CA PRO A 128 5.71 -7.47 9.93
C PRO A 128 6.02 -8.25 8.64
N VAL A 129 5.06 -9.01 8.11
CA VAL A 129 5.08 -9.56 6.73
C VAL A 129 4.18 -8.72 5.80
N GLN A 130 3.75 -7.56 6.29
CA GLN A 130 2.90 -6.65 5.55
C GLN A 130 3.76 -5.95 4.49
N HIS A 131 3.19 -5.69 3.31
CA HIS A 131 3.87 -5.00 2.21
C HIS A 131 2.88 -4.13 1.45
N VAL A 132 3.35 -2.98 0.98
CA VAL A 132 2.63 -2.16 0.00
C VAL A 132 2.97 -2.66 -1.39
N ARG A 133 1.94 -2.90 -2.22
CA ARG A 133 2.12 -3.37 -3.59
C ARG A 133 1.41 -2.44 -4.57
N VAL A 134 2.13 -1.44 -5.05
CA VAL A 134 1.64 -0.59 -6.15
C VAL A 134 1.57 -1.44 -7.43
N LYS A 135 0.39 -1.48 -8.04
CA LYS A 135 0.15 -2.19 -9.31
C LYS A 135 -0.15 -1.16 -10.40
N VAL A 136 0.74 -1.10 -11.40
CA VAL A 136 0.52 -0.33 -12.62
C VAL A 136 -0.09 -1.24 -13.70
N PRO A 137 -0.79 -0.70 -14.71
CA PRO A 137 -1.35 -1.51 -15.79
C PRO A 137 -0.26 -2.33 -16.49
N GLU A 138 -0.52 -3.63 -16.70
CA GLU A 138 0.48 -4.59 -17.22
C GLU A 138 1.03 -4.19 -18.59
N SER A 139 0.19 -3.59 -19.45
CA SER A 139 0.56 -3.19 -20.81
C SER A 139 1.65 -2.11 -20.86
N ILE A 140 1.88 -1.40 -19.76
CA ILE A 140 2.88 -0.33 -19.66
C ILE A 140 3.88 -0.57 -18.53
N ALA A 141 3.73 -1.62 -17.74
CA ALA A 141 4.64 -1.90 -16.63
C ALA A 141 6.08 -2.10 -17.16
N PRO A 142 7.10 -1.49 -16.53
CA PRO A 142 8.49 -1.83 -16.82
C PRO A 142 8.71 -3.33 -16.58
N ARG A 143 9.42 -3.98 -17.50
CA ARG A 143 9.78 -5.40 -17.40
C ARG A 143 11.27 -5.52 -17.15
N ASP A 144 11.65 -6.47 -16.31
CA ASP A 144 13.05 -6.88 -16.22
C ASP A 144 13.38 -7.90 -17.31
N ALA A 145 14.56 -8.52 -17.23
CA ALA A 145 15.00 -9.50 -18.23
C ALA A 145 14.21 -10.82 -18.16
N ASP A 146 13.52 -11.09 -17.06
CA ASP A 146 12.80 -12.34 -16.79
C ASP A 146 11.29 -12.23 -17.10
N GLY A 147 10.79 -11.01 -17.33
CA GLY A 147 9.45 -10.74 -17.89
C GLY A 147 8.50 -10.01 -16.96
#